data_AF-A0A971H7B1-F1
#
_entry.id   AF-A0A971H7B1-F1
#
_cell.length_a   1.000
_cell.length_b   1.000
_cell.length_c   1.000
_cell.angle_alpha   90.00
_cell.angle_beta   90.00
_cell.angle_gamma   90.00
#
_symmetry.space_group_name_H-M   'P 1'
#
loop_
_entity.id
_entity.type
_entity.pdbx_description
1 polymer ?
#
loop_
_entity_poly.entity_id
_entity_poly.type
_entity_poly.pdbx_seq_one_letter_code
_entity_poly.pdbx_strand_id
1 'polypeptide(L)' 'TKKAIHDIIDMPDRLIDLFIQLCLQGNGNLSASKRSSHVDFLSDEELAAMERTVKDSYTQA' A
#
# COMPACT_ATOMS: atom_id res chain seq x y z
N THR A 1 0.25 9.52 6.24
CA THR A 1 0.28 8.29 5.42
C THR A 1 0.88 7.09 6.16
N LYS A 2 2.19 7.08 6.50
CA LYS A 2 2.85 5.88 7.06
C LYS A 2 2.24 5.35 8.36
N LYS A 3 1.98 6.22 9.35
CA LYS A 3 1.32 5.83 10.61
C LYS A 3 -0.08 5.23 10.42
N ALA A 4 -0.88 5.75 9.50
CA ALA A 4 -2.24 5.24 9.26
C ALA A 4 -2.22 3.84 8.64
N ILE A 5 -1.22 3.55 7.81
CA ILE A 5 -1.03 2.22 7.22
C ILE A 5 -0.51 1.24 8.28
N HIS A 6 0.39 1.69 9.16
CA HIS A 6 0.91 0.90 10.27
C HIS A 6 -0.15 0.57 11.34
N ASP A 7 -1.21 1.39 11.44
CA ASP A 7 -2.36 1.15 12.35
C ASP A 7 -3.30 0.07 11.79
N ILE A 8 -3.33 -0.09 10.46
CA ILE A 8 -4.14 -1.09 9.76
C ILE A 8 -3.40 -2.43 9.72
N ILE A 9 -2.08 -2.41 9.56
CA ILE A 9 -1.24 -3.61 9.44
C ILE A 9 0.05 -3.39 10.22
N ASP A 10 0.41 -4.35 11.07
CA ASP A 10 1.62 -4.35 11.91
C ASP A 10 2.91 -4.60 11.09
N MET A 11 3.10 -3.75 10.08
CA MET A 11 4.06 -3.89 9.00
C MET A 11 5.21 -2.90 9.18
N PRO A 12 6.48 -3.34 9.05
CA PRO A 12 7.62 -2.43 9.14
C PRO A 12 7.59 -1.35 8.05
N ASP A 13 7.96 -0.12 8.42
CA ASP A 13 7.98 1.09 7.57
C ASP A 13 8.57 0.88 6.15
N ARG A 14 9.53 -0.04 6.02
CA ARG A 14 10.17 -0.37 4.73
C ARG A 14 9.20 -0.94 3.70
N LEU A 15 8.23 -1.73 4.14
CA LEU A 15 7.21 -2.29 3.23
C LEU A 15 6.20 -1.21 2.82
N ILE A 16 5.90 -0.27 3.72
CA ILE A 16 5.06 0.90 3.39
C ILE A 16 5.77 1.77 2.34
N ASP A 17 7.06 2.04 2.52
CA ASP A 17 7.86 2.76 1.52
C ASP A 17 7.92 2.02 0.18
N LEU A 18 8.09 0.70 0.21
CA LEU A 18 8.09 -0.12 -0.99
C LEU A 18 6.73 -0.07 -1.70
N PHE A 19 5.64 -0.12 -0.95
CA PHE A 19 4.28 -0.03 -1.47
C PHE A 19 4.04 1.32 -2.16
N ILE A 20 4.45 2.41 -1.51
CA ILE A 20 4.38 3.76 -2.06
C ILE A 20 5.19 3.87 -3.35
N GLN A 21 6.42 3.33 -3.37
CA GLN A 21 7.24 3.31 -4.58
C GLN A 21 6.60 2.49 -5.71
N LEU A 22 6.00 1.34 -5.39
CA LEU A 22 5.30 0.51 -6.38
C LEU A 22 4.08 1.25 -6.96
N CYS A 23 3.32 1.97 -6.13
CA CYS A 23 2.25 2.88 -6.55
C CYS A 23 2.79 3.97 -7.50
N LEU A 24 3.85 4.67 -7.11
CA LEU A 24 4.45 5.75 -7.91
C LEU A 24 4.98 5.25 -9.26
N GLN A 25 5.62 4.08 -9.28
CA GLN A 25 6.09 3.45 -10.53
C GLN A 25 4.95 3.03 -11.47
N GLY A 26 3.75 2.80 -10.93
CA GLY A 26 2.56 2.40 -11.68
C GLY A 26 1.61 3.56 -12.00
N ASN A 27 2.05 4.82 -11.90
CA ASN A 27 1.19 6.00 -12.08
C ASN A 27 0.01 6.03 -11.08
N GLY A 28 0.22 5.51 -9.88
CA GLY A 28 -0.79 5.37 -8.82
C GLY A 28 -1.57 4.06 -8.85
N ASN A 29 -1.21 3.10 -9.72
CA ASN A 29 -1.92 1.82 -9.85
C ASN A 29 -1.00 0.63 -9.51
N LEU A 30 -1.32 -0.11 -8.44
CA LEU A 30 -0.69 -1.39 -8.15
C LEU A 30 -1.35 -2.47 -9.01
N SER A 31 -0.62 -2.99 -9.99
CA SER A 31 -1.09 -4.15 -10.76
C SER A 31 -1.26 -5.38 -9.84
N ALA A 32 -2.25 -6.22 -10.13
CA ALA A 32 -2.55 -7.44 -9.38
C ALA A 32 -1.30 -8.34 -9.15
N SER A 33 -0.40 -8.37 -10.14
CA SER A 33 0.88 -9.07 -10.05
C SER A 33 1.86 -8.44 -9.05
N LYS A 34 1.91 -7.11 -8.93
CA LYS A 34 2.74 -6.41 -7.93
C LYS A 34 2.18 -6.60 -6.53
N ARG A 35 0.85 -6.66 -6.40
CA ARG A 35 0.16 -7.00 -5.14
C ARG A 35 0.54 -8.41 -4.70
N SER A 36 0.24 -9.45 -5.48
CA SER A 36 0.58 -10.82 -5.10
C SER A 36 2.10 -11.07 -4.99
N SER A 37 2.96 -10.31 -5.65
CA SER A 37 4.42 -10.50 -5.50
C SER A 37 5.03 -9.88 -4.24
N HIS A 38 4.44 -8.82 -3.68
CA HIS A 38 5.02 -8.07 -2.56
C HIS A 38 4.17 -8.08 -1.31
N VAL A 39 2.88 -8.36 -1.44
CA VAL A 39 1.87 -8.35 -0.38
C VAL A 39 0.98 -9.59 -0.45
N ASP A 40 1.54 -10.71 -0.92
CA ASP A 40 0.90 -12.04 -0.88
C ASP A 40 0.52 -12.49 0.54
N PHE A 41 1.20 -11.92 1.54
CA PHE A 41 0.96 -12.18 2.95
C PHE A 41 -0.21 -11.36 3.51
N LEU A 42 -0.78 -10.43 2.73
CA LEU A 42 -1.93 -9.63 3.11
C LEU A 42 -3.20 -10.23 2.53
N SER A 43 -4.27 -10.20 3.33
CA SER A 43 -5.60 -10.56 2.83
C SER A 43 -6.12 -9.48 1.87
N ASP A 44 -7.00 -9.84 0.95
CA ASP A 44 -7.63 -8.88 0.02
C ASP A 44 -8.27 -7.68 0.73
N GLU A 45 -8.81 -7.89 1.94
CA GLU A 45 -9.39 -6.84 2.78
C GLU A 45 -8.34 -5.83 3.29
N GLU A 46 -7.22 -6.33 3.79
CA GLU A 46 -6.11 -5.50 4.29
C GLU A 46 -5.47 -4.72 3.14
N LEU A 47 -5.29 -5.38 2.01
CA LEU A 47 -4.78 -4.79 0.80
C LEU A 47 -5.69 -3.65 0.30
N ALA A 48 -7.01 -3.86 0.28
CA ALA A 48 -7.97 -2.84 -0.13
C ALA A 48 -7.96 -1.63 0.83
N ALA A 49 -7.82 -1.87 2.13
CA ALA A 49 -7.70 -0.81 3.14
C ALA A 49 -6.41 0.00 2.98
N MET A 50 -5.28 -0.67 2.69
CA MET A 50 -4.01 0.00 2.39
C MET A 50 -4.09 0.85 1.13
N GLU A 51 -4.60 0.29 0.04
CA GLU A 51 -4.72 1.01 -1.23
C GLU A 51 -5.54 2.27 -1.05
N ARG A 52 -6.67 2.17 -0.34
CA ARG A 52 -7.51 3.32 -0.02
C ARG A 52 -6.76 4.35 0.81
N THR A 53 -6.04 3.93 1.84
CA THR A 53 -5.29 4.84 2.72
C THR A 53 -4.15 5.56 2.00
N VAL A 54 -3.42 4.85 1.14
CA VAL A 54 -2.36 5.42 0.29
C VAL A 54 -2.98 6.43 -0.68
N LYS A 55 -4.08 6.06 -1.34
CA LYS A 55 -4.77 6.90 -2.33
C LYS A 55 -5.37 8.16 -1.72
N ASP A 56 -6.05 8.05 -0.58
CA ASP A 56 -6.59 9.18 0.16
C ASP A 56 -5.46 10.12 0.62
N SER A 57 -4.36 9.56 1.14
CA SER A 57 -3.23 10.37 1.59
C SER A 57 -2.48 11.08 0.45
N TYR A 58 -2.39 10.47 -0.74
CA TYR A 58 -1.73 11.06 -1.91
C TYR A 58 -2.63 12.00 -2.71
N THR A 59 -3.94 11.79 -2.71
CA THR A 59 -4.92 12.69 -3.36
C THR A 59 -5.07 13.99 -2.57
N GLN A 60 -4.76 13.96 -1.28
CA GLN A 60 -4.86 15.09 -0.37
C GLN A 60 -3.53 15.84 -0.17
N ALA A 61 -2.50 15.48 -0.93
CA ALA A 61 -1.15 16.08 -0.90
C ALA A 61 -0.91 17.05 -2.06
#